data_AF-T0YB98-F1
#
_entry.id   AF-T0YB98-F1
#
_cell.length_a   1.000
_cell.length_b   1.000
_cell.length_c   1.000
_cell.angle_alpha   90.00
_cell.angle_beta   90.00
_cell.angle_gamma   90.00
#
_symmetry.space_group_name_H-M   'P 1'
#
loop_
_entity.id
_entity.type
_entity.pdbx_description
1 polymer ?
#
loop_
_entity_poly.entity_id
_entity_poly.type
_entity_poly.pdbx_seq_one_letter_code
_entity_poly.pdbx_strand_id
1 'polypeptide(L)'
;MTPGTEPSTARSPPQRAREFRYRFELLPLAALRAHEAVDPENLLQVLGKIRRQHLVDEPILVAEAADGLFVVLNGHHRFAALRELGAQRAPAWVVDYEGEAVVLERWPGSRVQTPPTRRRWSNGPSVATCSPRRPPVTG
;
A
#
# COMPACT_ATOMS: atom_id res chain seq x y z
N MET A 1 7.00 -23.92 63.22
CA MET A 1 6.09 -24.31 62.12
C MET A 1 5.39 -23.05 61.62
N THR A 2 5.87 -22.48 60.53
CA THR A 2 5.19 -21.40 59.78
C THR A 2 4.89 -21.97 58.39
N PRO A 3 3.66 -21.89 57.88
CA PRO A 3 3.39 -22.35 56.53
C PRO A 3 3.97 -21.32 55.56
N GLY A 4 4.83 -21.79 54.66
CA GLY A 4 5.31 -21.01 53.54
C GLY A 4 4.17 -20.76 52.56
N THR A 5 3.86 -19.49 52.32
CA THR A 5 2.99 -19.08 51.23
C THR A 5 3.76 -19.24 49.92
N GLU A 6 3.41 -20.25 49.12
CA GLU A 6 3.93 -20.36 47.76
C GLU A 6 3.41 -19.20 46.89
N PRO A 7 4.24 -18.60 46.03
CA PRO A 7 3.77 -17.62 45.08
C PRO A 7 2.89 -18.31 44.03
N SER A 8 1.62 -17.95 44.01
CA SER A 8 0.66 -18.33 42.98
C SER A 8 1.20 -17.93 41.61
N THR A 9 1.62 -18.92 40.82
CA THR A 9 1.92 -18.77 39.40
C THR A 9 0.60 -18.69 38.63
N ALA A 10 -0.12 -17.58 38.82
CA ALA A 10 -1.17 -17.21 37.90
C ALA A 10 -0.52 -16.99 36.53
N ARG A 11 -0.65 -17.96 35.62
CA ARG A 11 -0.33 -17.74 34.20
C ARG A 11 -1.11 -16.50 33.78
N SER A 12 -0.38 -15.48 33.32
CA SER A 12 -0.98 -14.35 32.61
C SER A 12 -1.95 -14.89 31.57
N PRO A 13 -3.18 -14.34 31.48
CA PRO A 13 -4.13 -14.78 30.47
C PRO A 13 -3.47 -14.70 29.08
N PRO A 14 -3.79 -15.61 28.14
CA PRO A 14 -3.25 -15.54 26.80
C PRO A 14 -3.52 -14.13 26.27
N GLN A 15 -2.45 -13.45 25.83
CA GLN A 15 -2.55 -12.15 25.20
C GLN A 15 -3.64 -12.27 24.14
N ARG A 16 -4.79 -11.61 24.36
CA ARG A 16 -5.90 -11.62 23.40
C ARG A 16 -5.29 -11.34 22.03
N ALA A 17 -5.57 -12.19 21.05
CA ALA A 17 -5.20 -11.92 19.66
C ALA A 17 -5.59 -10.48 19.36
N ARG A 18 -4.59 -9.63 19.09
CA ARG A 18 -4.80 -8.20 18.84
C ARG A 18 -5.81 -8.09 17.69
N GLU A 19 -6.90 -7.37 17.92
CA GLU A 19 -8.00 -7.29 16.95
C GLU A 19 -7.52 -6.55 15.69
N PHE A 20 -7.36 -7.27 14.58
CA PHE A 20 -7.01 -6.68 13.31
C PHE A 20 -8.26 -6.05 12.68
N ARG A 21 -8.30 -4.71 12.59
CA ARG A 21 -9.44 -3.97 12.05
C ARG A 21 -9.18 -3.54 10.61
N TYR A 22 -10.14 -3.82 9.75
CA TYR A 22 -10.10 -3.44 8.35
C TYR A 22 -11.51 -3.22 7.81
N ARG A 23 -11.62 -2.42 6.75
CA ARG A 23 -12.88 -2.12 6.07
C ARG A 23 -12.68 -2.06 4.56
N PHE A 24 -13.71 -2.44 3.81
CA PHE A 24 -13.72 -2.34 2.35
C PHE A 24 -14.34 -1.02 1.91
N GLU A 25 -13.68 -0.32 0.99
CA GLU A 25 -14.18 0.94 0.44
C GLU A 25 -13.84 1.11 -1.04
N LEU A 26 -14.66 1.91 -1.74
CA LEU A 26 -14.40 2.36 -3.11
C LEU A 26 -13.82 3.79 -3.09
N LEU A 27 -12.51 3.88 -2.91
CA LEU A 27 -11.81 5.14 -2.67
C LEU A 27 -11.53 5.93 -3.95
N PRO A 28 -11.58 7.27 -3.93
CA PRO A 28 -11.11 8.10 -5.04
C PRO A 28 -9.62 7.87 -5.28
N LEU A 29 -9.22 7.61 -6.53
CA LEU A 29 -7.80 7.43 -6.88
C LEU A 29 -6.97 8.69 -6.56
N ALA A 30 -7.60 9.87 -6.59
CA ALA A 30 -6.98 11.13 -6.21
C ALA A 30 -6.62 11.22 -4.71
N ALA A 31 -7.20 10.39 -3.85
CA ALA A 31 -6.90 10.32 -2.42
C ALA A 31 -5.75 9.34 -2.09
N LEU A 32 -5.35 8.48 -3.03
CA LEU A 32 -4.30 7.47 -2.82
C LEU A 32 -2.90 8.05 -3.08
N ARG A 33 -1.93 7.61 -2.29
CA ARG A 33 -0.51 8.00 -2.35
C ARG A 33 0.36 6.75 -2.38
N ALA A 34 1.07 6.57 -3.50
CA ALA A 34 2.09 5.52 -3.64
C ALA A 34 3.42 5.99 -3.03
N HIS A 35 4.14 5.07 -2.41
CA HIS A 35 5.47 5.34 -1.85
C HIS A 35 6.58 4.50 -2.49
N GLU A 36 6.22 3.53 -3.34
CA GLU A 36 7.15 2.72 -4.12
C GLU A 36 7.05 3.05 -5.63
N ALA A 37 8.17 2.88 -6.34
CA ALA A 37 8.18 2.90 -7.80
C ALA A 37 7.60 1.58 -8.34
N VAL A 38 6.84 1.67 -9.42
CA VAL A 38 6.36 0.47 -10.13
C VAL A 38 7.37 0.03 -11.18
N ASP A 39 7.60 -1.27 -11.24
CA ASP A 39 8.28 -1.88 -12.38
C ASP A 39 7.41 -1.76 -13.66
N PRO A 40 7.95 -1.22 -14.78
CA PRO A 40 7.19 -1.01 -16.01
C PRO A 40 6.66 -2.29 -16.66
N GLU A 41 7.41 -3.39 -16.60
CA GLU A 41 7.00 -4.66 -17.22
C GLU A 41 5.81 -5.26 -16.47
N ASN A 42 5.89 -5.30 -15.14
CA ASN A 42 4.79 -5.73 -14.28
C ASN A 42 3.56 -4.83 -14.45
N LEU A 43 3.74 -3.52 -14.62
CA LEU A 43 2.63 -2.60 -14.90
C LEU A 43 1.91 -2.98 -16.19
N LEU A 44 2.64 -3.24 -17.27
CA LEU A 44 2.05 -3.65 -18.55
C LEU A 44 1.29 -4.98 -18.43
N GLN A 45 1.81 -5.94 -17.65
CA GLN A 45 1.13 -7.20 -17.38
C GLN A 45 -0.20 -6.99 -16.64
N VAL A 46 -0.19 -6.18 -15.58
CA VAL A 46 -1.39 -5.86 -14.79
C VAL A 46 -2.42 -5.10 -15.64
N LEU A 47 -1.99 -4.10 -16.42
CA LEU A 47 -2.84 -3.39 -17.37
C LEU A 47 -3.51 -4.34 -18.36
N GLY A 48 -2.73 -5.23 -18.97
CA GLY A 48 -3.24 -6.23 -19.90
C GLY A 48 -4.26 -7.17 -19.25
N LYS A 49 -4.00 -7.61 -18.02
CA LYS A 49 -4.92 -8.47 -17.26
C LYS A 49 -6.25 -7.75 -16.99
N ILE A 50 -6.21 -6.54 -16.43
CA ILE A 50 -7.41 -5.75 -16.12
C ILE A 50 -8.22 -5.48 -17.39
N ARG A 51 -7.57 -5.12 -18.50
CA ARG A 51 -8.25 -4.88 -19.79
C ARG A 51 -8.94 -6.13 -20.34
N ARG A 52 -8.31 -7.30 -20.25
CA ARG A 52 -8.88 -8.55 -20.77
C ARG A 52 -10.01 -9.08 -19.89
N GLN A 53 -9.89 -8.94 -18.58
CA GLN A 53 -10.84 -9.52 -17.61
C GLN A 53 -11.96 -8.55 -17.23
N HIS A 54 -11.80 -7.25 -17.53
CA HIS A 54 -12.69 -6.18 -17.07
C HIS A 54 -12.89 -6.20 -15.54
N LEU A 55 -11.86 -6.63 -14.81
CA LEU A 55 -11.93 -6.90 -13.39
C LEU A 55 -10.62 -6.47 -12.70
N VAL A 56 -10.77 -5.90 -11.50
CA VAL A 56 -9.72 -5.80 -10.50
C VAL A 56 -10.01 -6.91 -9.48
N ASP A 57 -9.26 -8.00 -9.56
CA ASP A 57 -9.51 -9.21 -8.78
C ASP A 57 -9.09 -9.08 -7.31
N GLU A 58 -8.11 -8.23 -7.04
CA GLU A 58 -7.66 -7.92 -5.69
C GLU A 58 -7.75 -6.41 -5.40
N PRO A 59 -8.45 -5.98 -4.32
CA PRO A 59 -8.46 -4.60 -3.87
C PRO A 59 -7.08 -4.09 -3.45
N ILE A 60 -6.85 -2.78 -3.59
CA ILE A 60 -5.62 -2.13 -3.13
C ILE A 60 -5.61 -2.12 -1.59
N LEU A 61 -4.49 -2.49 -0.97
CA LEU A 61 -4.35 -2.38 0.48
C LEU A 61 -3.82 -1.00 0.84
N VAL A 62 -4.54 -0.28 1.69
CA VAL A 62 -4.19 1.09 2.08
C VAL A 62 -4.29 1.31 3.59
N ALA A 63 -3.57 2.30 4.08
CA ALA A 63 -3.72 2.87 5.42
C ALA A 63 -4.20 4.32 5.32
N GLU A 64 -5.07 4.75 6.21
CA GLU A 64 -5.42 6.15 6.36
C GLU A 64 -4.27 6.92 7.02
N ALA A 65 -3.91 8.06 6.45
CA ALA A 65 -2.89 8.96 6.98
C ALA A 65 -3.52 10.12 7.76
N ALA A 66 -2.73 10.77 8.62
CA ALA A 66 -3.21 11.86 9.47
C ALA A 66 -3.78 13.07 8.72
N ASP A 67 -3.46 13.23 7.42
CA ASP A 67 -3.97 14.29 6.56
C ASP A 67 -5.28 13.93 5.84
N GLY A 68 -5.87 12.77 6.14
CA GLY A 68 -7.10 12.25 5.54
C GLY A 68 -6.90 11.62 4.15
N LEU A 69 -5.66 11.45 3.70
CA LEU A 69 -5.32 10.69 2.49
C LEU A 69 -5.04 9.22 2.80
N PHE A 70 -4.84 8.41 1.77
CA PHE A 70 -4.58 6.98 1.91
C PHE A 70 -3.21 6.61 1.34
N VAL A 71 -2.36 5.99 2.15
CA VAL A 71 -1.06 5.45 1.71
C VAL A 71 -1.27 4.04 1.18
N VAL A 72 -0.82 3.78 -0.04
CA VAL A 72 -0.83 2.43 -0.63
C VAL A 72 0.22 1.59 0.08
N LEU A 73 -0.21 0.51 0.73
CA LEU A 73 0.66 -0.48 1.37
C LEU A 73 0.99 -1.63 0.42
N ASN A 74 0.00 -2.07 -0.37
CA ASN A 74 0.17 -3.10 -1.39
C ASN A 74 -0.75 -2.82 -2.57
N GLY A 75 -0.35 -3.25 -3.77
CA GLY A 75 -1.09 -3.04 -5.00
C GLY A 75 -0.64 -1.81 -5.80
N HIS A 76 0.63 -1.37 -5.66
CA HIS A 76 1.20 -0.24 -6.41
C HIS A 76 0.99 -0.34 -7.93
N HIS A 77 1.21 -1.52 -8.54
CA HIS A 77 0.95 -1.72 -9.97
C HIS A 77 -0.52 -1.67 -10.34
N ARG A 78 -1.42 -2.14 -9.47
CA ARG A 78 -2.89 -2.04 -9.68
C ARG A 78 -3.35 -0.60 -9.61
N PHE A 79 -2.85 0.16 -8.62
CA PHE A 79 -3.08 1.60 -8.52
C PHE A 79 -2.62 2.34 -9.79
N ALA A 80 -1.39 2.10 -10.22
CA ALA A 80 -0.84 2.71 -11.43
C ALA A 80 -1.65 2.32 -12.68
N ALA A 81 -1.98 1.03 -12.84
CA ALA A 81 -2.78 0.55 -13.96
C ALA A 81 -4.17 1.21 -14.02
N LEU A 82 -4.86 1.34 -12.88
CA LEU A 82 -6.16 2.00 -12.83
C LEU A 82 -6.08 3.49 -13.21
N ARG A 83 -5.00 4.18 -12.82
CA ARG A 83 -4.75 5.56 -13.26
C ARG A 83 -4.53 5.65 -14.76
N GLU A 84 -3.72 4.77 -15.33
CA GLU A 84 -3.47 4.70 -16.78
C GLU A 84 -4.74 4.36 -17.59
N LEU A 85 -5.66 3.59 -17.00
CA LEU A 85 -6.96 3.30 -17.60
C LEU A 85 -7.98 4.44 -17.44
N GLY A 86 -7.63 5.53 -16.75
CA GLY A 86 -8.52 6.67 -16.52
C GLY A 86 -9.64 6.39 -15.51
N ALA A 87 -9.47 5.40 -14.63
CA ALA A 87 -10.43 5.15 -13.56
C ALA A 87 -10.45 6.34 -12.57
N GLN A 88 -11.60 6.55 -11.94
CA GLN A 88 -11.76 7.61 -10.93
C GLN A 88 -11.65 7.06 -9.50
N ARG A 89 -11.97 5.78 -9.32
CA ARG A 89 -12.01 5.10 -8.02
C ARG A 89 -11.37 3.73 -8.11
N ALA A 90 -10.94 3.21 -6.97
CA ALA A 90 -10.40 1.87 -6.84
C ALA A 90 -11.02 1.14 -5.64
N PRO A 91 -11.30 -0.17 -5.77
CA PRO A 91 -11.65 -0.99 -4.62
C PRO A 91 -10.42 -1.09 -3.71
N ALA A 92 -10.62 -0.88 -2.40
CA ALA A 92 -9.54 -0.89 -1.43
C ALA A 92 -9.94 -1.53 -0.11
N TRP A 93 -8.98 -2.19 0.51
CA TRP A 93 -9.00 -2.55 1.93
C TRP A 93 -8.28 -1.46 2.71
N VAL A 94 -9.00 -0.76 3.58
CA VAL A 94 -8.41 0.19 4.52
C VAL A 94 -8.12 -0.54 5.82
N VAL A 95 -6.85 -0.59 6.23
CA VAL A 95 -6.43 -1.19 7.49
C VAL A 95 -6.16 -0.12 8.54
N ASP A 96 -6.46 -0.46 9.79
CA ASP A 96 -5.99 0.30 10.94
C ASP A 96 -4.49 0.02 11.13
N TYR A 97 -3.67 0.90 10.54
CA TYR A 97 -2.22 0.76 10.53
C TYR A 97 -1.56 1.14 11.85
N GLU A 98 -2.19 2.03 12.62
CA GLU A 98 -1.73 2.40 13.95
C GLU A 98 -2.09 1.32 14.99
N GLY A 99 -3.01 0.43 14.64
CA GLY A 99 -3.34 -0.75 15.43
C GLY A 99 -2.13 -1.66 15.66
N GLU A 100 -2.01 -2.17 16.90
CA GLU A 100 -0.89 -3.03 17.33
C GLU A 100 -0.78 -4.39 16.59
N ALA A 101 -1.72 -4.68 15.68
CA ALA A 101 -1.80 -5.91 14.90
C ALA A 101 -1.05 -5.84 13.55
N VAL A 102 -0.67 -4.64 13.08
CA VAL A 102 0.10 -4.48 11.83
C VAL A 102 1.59 -4.51 12.15
N VAL A 103 2.32 -5.42 11.53
CA VAL A 103 3.79 -5.50 11.64
C VAL A 103 4.40 -5.26 10.27
N LEU A 104 5.36 -4.33 10.24
CA LEU A 104 6.21 -4.14 9.07
C LEU A 104 7.49 -4.94 9.21
N GLU A 105 7.76 -5.75 8.20
CA GLU A 105 9.04 -6.41 8.05
C GLU A 105 9.68 -6.04 6.72
N ARG A 106 11.00 -6.20 6.67
CA ARG A 106 11.76 -6.07 5.43
C ARG A 106 12.08 -7.44 4.91
N TRP A 107 12.03 -7.59 3.59
CA TRP A 107 12.54 -8.78 2.93
C TRP A 107 14.03 -8.98 3.26
N PRO A 108 14.47 -10.21 3.60
CA PRO A 108 15.89 -10.51 3.78
C PRO A 108 16.71 -10.10 2.56
N GLY A 109 17.81 -9.36 2.77
CA GLY A 109 18.67 -8.88 1.69
C GLY A 109 18.26 -7.54 1.04
N SER A 110 17.17 -6.92 1.49
CA SER A 110 16.79 -5.57 1.04
C SER A 110 17.82 -4.51 1.47
N ARG A 111 18.16 -3.58 0.56
CA ARG A 111 19.03 -2.43 0.84
C ARG A 111 18.19 -1.18 1.04
N VAL A 112 18.37 -0.51 2.18
CA VAL A 112 17.77 0.80 2.40
C VAL A 112 18.55 1.82 1.58
N GLN A 113 17.87 2.47 0.63
CA GLN A 113 18.40 3.69 0.02
C GLN A 113 18.10 4.83 0.99
N THR A 114 19.13 5.40 1.61
CA THR A 114 18.96 6.63 2.40
C THR A 114 18.57 7.74 1.41
N PRO A 115 17.40 8.38 1.55
CA PRO A 115 17.07 9.49 0.68
C PRO A 115 18.14 10.58 0.85
N PRO A 116 18.56 11.26 -0.24
CA PRO A 116 19.47 12.38 -0.12
C PRO A 116 18.87 13.40 0.86
N THR A 117 19.68 13.86 1.80
CA THR A 117 19.29 14.73 2.91
C THR A 117 18.34 15.85 2.44
N ARG A 118 17.12 15.80 3.00
CA ARG A 118 16.04 16.81 3.00
C ARG A 118 16.28 18.03 2.09
N ARG A 119 16.01 17.92 0.79
CA ARG A 119 15.47 19.08 0.06
C ARG A 119 14.03 19.23 0.50
N ARG A 120 13.71 20.37 1.11
CA ARG A 120 12.35 20.86 1.34
C ARG A 120 11.52 20.56 0.09
N TRP A 121 10.42 19.83 0.22
CA TRP A 121 9.37 19.76 -0.80
C TRP A 121 8.79 21.17 -0.96
N SER A 122 9.42 21.96 -1.82
CA SER A 122 8.87 23.16 -2.40
C SER A 122 8.70 22.84 -3.88
N ASN A 123 7.43 22.60 -4.24
CA ASN A 123 6.88 22.24 -5.57
C ASN A 123 6.67 20.74 -5.75
N GLY A 124 5.40 20.37 -5.93
CA GLY A 124 4.88 19.00 -6.03
C GLY A 124 5.45 18.18 -7.19
N PRO A 125 5.04 16.90 -7.33
CA PRO A 125 5.70 15.99 -8.26
C PRO A 125 5.51 16.50 -9.69
N SER A 126 6.62 16.75 -10.37
CA SER A 126 6.65 16.76 -11.83
C SER A 126 6.14 15.40 -12.27
N VAL A 127 4.91 15.38 -12.76
CA VAL A 127 4.31 14.22 -13.40
C VAL A 127 5.27 13.86 -14.53
N ALA A 128 5.89 12.68 -14.47
CA ALA A 128 6.57 12.16 -15.64
C ALA A 128 5.49 11.90 -16.69
N THR A 129 5.22 12.89 -17.53
CA THR A 129 4.42 12.70 -18.74
C THR A 129 5.19 11.75 -19.62
N CYS A 130 4.81 10.48 -19.60
CA CYS A 130 5.18 9.55 -20.65
C CYS A 130 4.44 10.01 -21.92
N SER A 131 5.08 10.86 -22.72
CA SER A 131 4.54 11.22 -24.03
C SER A 131 4.46 9.96 -24.89
N PRO A 132 3.30 9.63 -25.50
CA PRO A 132 3.22 8.50 -26.40
C PRO A 132 4.10 8.77 -27.61
N ARG A 133 5.15 7.97 -27.80
CA ARG A 133 5.86 7.93 -29.09
C ARG A 133 4.87 7.44 -30.15
N ARG A 134 4.48 8.32 -31.07
CA ARG A 134 3.79 7.91 -32.29
C ARG A 134 4.70 6.93 -33.05
N PRO A 135 4.19 5.78 -33.55
CA PRO A 135 4.95 4.96 -34.48
C PRO A 135 5.19 5.75 -35.79
N PRO A 136 6.29 5.48 -36.52
CA PRO A 136 6.56 6.13 -37.79
C PRO A 136 5.45 5.80 -38.79
N VAL A 137 4.93 6.83 -39.46
CA VAL A 137 4.10 6.68 -40.65
C VAL A 137 5.04 6.25 -41.78
N THR A 138 4.94 5.01 -42.20
CA THR A 138 5.53 4.56 -43.48
C THR A 138 4.77 5.22 -44.61
N GLY A 139 5.46 6.08 -45.36
CA GLY A 139 5.09 6.52 -46.71
C GLY A 139 5.99 5.85 -47.72
#